data_AF-A0A6G1JR93-F1
#
_entry.id   AF-A0A6G1JR93-F1
#
_cell.length_a   1.000
_cell.length_b   1.000
_cell.length_c   1.000
_cell.angle_alpha   90.00
_cell.angle_beta   90.00
_cell.angle_gamma   90.00
#
_symmetry.space_group_name_H-M   'P 1'
#
loop_
_entity.id
_entity.type
_entity.pdbx_description
1 polymer ?
#
loop_
_entity_poly.entity_id
_entity_poly.type
_entity_poly.pdbx_seq_one_letter_code
_entity_poly.pdbx_strand_id
1 'polypeptide(L)'
;MQFLTLTLAFAAVAVAVPIDQNLVARAPPNVPTAAAAKTALAALTVAAQGSSTGYSRDLFPHWITQSGTCNTREVVLERDGTNVVQNSACAATSGTWVSPYDGATWTAASDLDIDHMVPLSNAWKSGAASWTTARRQAFANDLTNPQLLAVTDNVNSAKSDSGPETWKPPLSEYL
;
A
#
# COMPACT_ATOMS: atom_id res chain seq x y z
N MET A 1 7.96 16.27 -65.82
CA MET A 1 8.34 16.65 -64.43
C MET A 1 7.76 15.61 -63.50
N GLN A 2 8.63 14.88 -62.81
CA GLN A 2 8.37 13.64 -62.11
C GLN A 2 8.40 13.92 -60.61
N PHE A 3 7.36 13.57 -59.87
CA PHE A 3 7.34 13.68 -58.40
C PHE A 3 7.27 12.28 -57.81
N LEU A 4 8.39 11.87 -57.21
CA LEU A 4 8.56 10.61 -56.49
C LEU A 4 8.25 10.87 -55.01
N THR A 5 7.13 10.36 -54.50
CA THR A 5 6.76 10.45 -53.09
C THR A 5 7.41 9.31 -52.33
N LEU A 6 8.34 9.65 -51.42
CA LEU A 6 9.04 8.70 -50.55
C LEU A 6 8.30 8.60 -49.21
N THR A 7 7.63 7.49 -48.95
CA THR A 7 6.96 7.22 -47.67
C THR A 7 7.97 6.63 -46.69
N LEU A 8 8.40 7.41 -45.68
CA LEU A 8 9.21 6.89 -44.57
C LEU A 8 8.30 6.20 -43.55
N ALA A 9 8.45 4.88 -43.40
CA ALA A 9 7.87 4.13 -42.31
C ALA A 9 8.72 4.30 -41.05
N PHE A 10 8.19 5.00 -40.04
CA PHE A 10 8.79 5.03 -38.70
C PHE A 10 8.43 3.75 -37.95
N ALA A 11 9.40 2.85 -37.78
CA ALA A 11 9.28 1.74 -36.84
C ALA A 11 9.49 2.28 -35.43
N ALA A 12 8.41 2.38 -34.64
CA ALA A 12 8.51 2.68 -33.22
C ALA A 12 9.09 1.48 -32.48
N VAL A 13 10.37 1.57 -32.10
CA VAL A 13 10.99 0.58 -31.20
C VAL A 13 10.49 0.87 -29.80
N ALA A 14 9.54 0.06 -29.32
CA ALA A 14 9.14 0.06 -27.93
C ALA A 14 10.28 -0.52 -27.09
N VAL A 15 11.06 0.34 -26.44
CA VAL A 15 12.08 -0.09 -25.48
C VAL A 15 11.36 -0.47 -24.19
N ALA A 16 11.18 -1.77 -23.96
CA ALA A 16 10.72 -2.26 -22.67
C ALA A 16 11.82 -1.98 -21.64
N VAL A 17 11.60 -1.01 -20.76
CA VAL A 17 12.48 -0.77 -19.62
C VAL A 17 12.42 -2.01 -18.72
N PRO A 18 13.55 -2.64 -18.39
CA PRO A 18 13.55 -3.78 -17.49
C PRO A 18 13.00 -3.33 -16.14
N ILE A 19 11.88 -3.90 -15.74
CA ILE A 19 11.32 -3.70 -14.41
C ILE A 19 12.29 -4.40 -13.44
N ASP A 20 12.88 -3.64 -12.51
CA ASP A 20 13.67 -4.23 -11.43
C ASP A 20 12.79 -5.25 -10.71
N GLN A 21 13.18 -6.53 -10.81
CA GLN A 21 12.45 -7.65 -10.22
C GLN A 21 12.34 -7.49 -8.71
N ASN A 22 13.28 -6.77 -8.09
CA ASN A 22 13.21 -6.47 -6.66
C ASN A 22 12.06 -5.48 -6.35
N LEU A 23 11.69 -4.56 -7.25
CA LEU A 23 10.53 -3.66 -7.05
C LEU A 23 9.21 -4.42 -7.14
N VAL A 24 9.12 -5.43 -8.02
CA VAL A 24 7.90 -6.25 -8.18
C VAL A 24 7.64 -7.10 -6.93
N ALA A 25 8.68 -7.63 -6.30
CA ALA A 25 8.56 -8.37 -5.04
C ALA A 25 8.13 -7.51 -3.84
N ARG A 26 8.25 -6.19 -3.94
CA ARG A 26 7.90 -5.22 -2.88
C ARG A 26 6.48 -4.64 -3.00
N ALA A 27 5.76 -4.97 -4.08
CA ALA A 27 4.46 -4.39 -4.34
C ALA A 27 3.38 -5.05 -3.47
N PRO A 28 2.44 -4.27 -2.89
CA PRO A 28 1.31 -4.85 -2.18
C PRO A 28 0.45 -5.73 -3.10
N PRO A 29 -0.40 -6.61 -2.54
CA PRO A 29 -1.24 -7.49 -3.35
C PRO A 29 -2.25 -6.69 -4.18
N ASN A 30 -2.56 -7.21 -5.37
CA ASN A 30 -3.63 -6.72 -6.25
C ASN A 30 -3.59 -5.21 -6.57
N VAL A 31 -2.38 -4.65 -6.74
CA VAL A 31 -2.24 -3.30 -7.28
C VAL A 31 -2.88 -3.25 -8.68
N PRO A 32 -3.85 -2.34 -8.93
CA PRO A 32 -4.47 -2.22 -10.24
C PRO A 32 -3.48 -1.74 -11.30
N THR A 33 -3.71 -2.12 -12.55
CA THR A 33 -2.96 -1.53 -13.66
C THR A 33 -3.21 -0.03 -13.73
N ALA A 34 -2.27 0.74 -14.28
CA ALA A 34 -2.43 2.18 -14.45
C ALA A 34 -3.71 2.55 -15.23
N ALA A 35 -4.11 1.74 -16.22
CA ALA A 35 -5.35 1.94 -16.97
C ALA A 35 -6.59 1.72 -16.08
N ALA A 36 -6.63 0.63 -15.31
CA ALA A 36 -7.73 0.35 -14.39
C ALA A 36 -7.83 1.42 -13.28
N ALA A 37 -6.70 1.84 -12.72
CA ALA A 37 -6.64 2.90 -11.71
C ALA A 37 -7.17 4.24 -12.24
N LYS A 38 -6.78 4.64 -13.47
CA LYS A 38 -7.30 5.87 -14.11
C LYS A 38 -8.82 5.81 -14.35
N THR A 39 -9.33 4.66 -14.81
CA THR A 39 -10.77 4.47 -14.98
C THR A 39 -11.52 4.56 -13.66
N ALA A 40 -11.02 3.90 -12.61
CA ALA A 40 -11.62 3.97 -11.28
C ALA A 40 -11.60 5.40 -10.72
N LEU A 41 -10.46 6.10 -10.84
CA LEU A 41 -10.30 7.48 -10.42
C LEU A 41 -11.27 8.42 -11.14
N ALA A 42 -11.44 8.27 -12.45
CA ALA A 42 -12.36 9.09 -13.24
C ALA A 42 -13.84 8.88 -12.88
N ALA A 43 -14.18 7.74 -12.27
CA ALA A 43 -15.53 7.43 -11.80
C ALA A 43 -15.83 7.96 -10.39
N LEU A 44 -14.83 8.47 -9.66
CA LEU A 44 -15.03 8.99 -8.31
C LEU A 44 -15.68 10.38 -8.33
N THR A 45 -16.67 10.58 -7.48
CA THR A 45 -17.20 11.91 -7.19
C THR A 45 -16.19 12.68 -6.36
N VAL A 46 -15.73 13.83 -6.88
CA VAL A 46 -14.88 14.75 -6.13
C VAL A 46 -15.71 15.48 -5.10
N ALA A 47 -15.27 15.44 -3.85
CA ALA A 47 -15.90 16.12 -2.73
C ALA A 47 -14.84 16.72 -1.80
N ALA A 48 -15.23 17.73 -1.02
CA ALA A 48 -14.39 18.23 0.05
C ALA A 48 -14.22 17.16 1.14
N GLN A 49 -13.08 17.19 1.83
CA GLN A 49 -12.82 16.31 2.97
C GLN A 49 -13.84 16.55 4.09
N GLY A 50 -14.40 15.47 4.64
CA GLY A 50 -15.35 15.51 5.74
C GLY A 50 -14.71 15.83 7.10
N SER A 51 -15.57 15.98 8.12
CA SER A 51 -15.13 16.28 9.49
C SER A 51 -14.41 15.09 10.16
N SER A 52 -13.47 15.40 11.05
CA SER A 52 -12.87 14.44 11.99
C SER A 52 -13.72 14.18 13.23
N THR A 53 -14.83 14.90 13.42
CA THR A 53 -15.72 14.74 14.58
C THR A 53 -16.14 13.28 14.76
N GLY A 54 -16.00 12.76 15.97
CA GLY A 54 -16.39 11.40 16.34
C GLY A 54 -15.41 10.32 15.87
N TYR A 55 -14.34 10.68 15.16
CA TYR A 55 -13.29 9.71 14.84
C TYR A 55 -12.61 9.20 16.10
N SER A 56 -12.51 7.88 16.22
CA SER A 56 -11.57 7.18 17.07
C SER A 56 -11.03 5.99 16.28
N ARG A 57 -9.73 5.71 16.42
CA ARG A 57 -9.10 4.56 15.78
C ARG A 57 -9.73 3.24 16.23
N ASP A 58 -10.26 3.20 17.46
CA ASP A 58 -10.92 2.01 18.02
C ASP A 58 -12.23 1.64 17.30
N LEU A 59 -12.80 2.57 16.54
CA LEU A 59 -13.97 2.30 15.68
C LEU A 59 -13.63 1.44 14.45
N PHE A 60 -12.34 1.21 14.21
CA PHE A 60 -11.79 0.30 13.22
C PHE A 60 -11.07 -0.83 13.96
N PRO A 61 -11.77 -1.87 14.45
CA PRO A 61 -11.11 -3.02 15.06
C PRO A 61 -10.04 -3.56 14.11
N HIS A 62 -8.77 -3.54 14.53
CA HIS A 62 -7.63 -3.90 13.70
C HIS A 62 -6.64 -4.77 14.46
N TRP A 63 -5.86 -5.49 13.67
CA TRP A 63 -5.06 -6.64 14.08
C TRP A 63 -5.94 -7.77 14.62
N ILE A 64 -7.05 -8.04 13.94
CA ILE A 64 -7.88 -9.22 14.24
C ILE A 64 -7.12 -10.49 13.88
N THR A 65 -7.48 -11.59 14.55
CA THR A 65 -7.06 -12.94 14.16
C THR A 65 -7.59 -13.26 12.77
N GLN A 66 -6.69 -13.66 11.86
CA GLN A 66 -7.00 -14.08 10.51
C GLN A 66 -7.12 -15.60 10.42
N SER A 67 -6.18 -16.32 11.03
CA SER A 67 -6.17 -17.77 11.12
C SER A 67 -5.33 -18.23 12.30
N GLY A 68 -5.78 -19.23 13.06
CA GLY A 68 -5.05 -19.75 14.23
C GLY A 68 -4.72 -18.65 15.24
N THR A 69 -3.42 -18.48 15.53
CA THR A 69 -2.89 -17.41 16.39
C THR A 69 -2.40 -16.18 15.61
N CYS A 70 -2.42 -16.23 14.28
CA CYS A 70 -1.94 -15.16 13.42
C CYS A 70 -2.95 -14.02 13.35
N ASN A 71 -2.57 -12.86 13.88
CA ASN A 71 -3.30 -11.63 13.64
C ASN A 71 -2.91 -11.03 12.26
N THR A 72 -3.65 -10.02 11.85
CA THR A 72 -3.43 -9.36 10.56
C THR A 72 -2.03 -8.78 10.41
N ARG A 73 -1.44 -8.24 11.49
CA ARG A 73 -0.05 -7.71 11.46
C ARG A 73 0.94 -8.79 11.09
N GLU A 74 0.87 -9.93 11.77
CA GLU A 74 1.81 -11.04 11.54
C GLU A 74 1.63 -11.67 10.17
N VAL A 75 0.40 -11.69 9.63
CA VAL A 75 0.15 -12.12 8.24
C VAL A 75 0.83 -11.18 7.23
N VAL A 76 0.81 -9.87 7.47
CA VAL A 76 1.50 -8.92 6.59
C VAL A 76 3.01 -9.03 6.71
N LEU A 77 3.55 -9.21 7.92
CA LEU A 77 5.00 -9.39 8.11
C LEU A 77 5.52 -10.65 7.42
N GLU A 78 4.80 -11.77 7.50
CA GLU A 78 5.14 -13.00 6.75
C GLU A 78 5.09 -12.76 5.24
N ARG A 79 4.05 -12.05 4.75
CA ARG A 79 3.83 -11.78 3.32
C ARG A 79 4.91 -10.88 2.72
N ASP A 80 5.28 -9.81 3.43
CA ASP A 80 6.15 -8.74 2.91
C ASP A 80 7.63 -8.99 3.23
N GLY A 81 7.94 -10.00 4.06
CA GLY A 81 9.30 -10.36 4.42
C GLY A 81 9.87 -11.52 3.61
N THR A 82 11.19 -11.66 3.64
CA THR A 82 11.92 -12.81 3.10
C THR A 82 12.53 -13.62 4.24
N ASN A 83 12.50 -14.96 4.14
CA ASN A 83 13.00 -15.87 5.18
C ASN A 83 12.42 -15.58 6.57
N VAL A 84 11.13 -15.22 6.62
CA VAL A 84 10.46 -14.94 7.88
C VAL A 84 10.28 -16.24 8.65
N VAL A 85 10.55 -16.18 9.95
CA VAL A 85 10.31 -17.28 10.87
C VAL A 85 9.34 -16.78 11.94
N GLN A 86 8.21 -17.46 12.06
CA GLN A 86 7.21 -17.20 13.09
C GLN A 86 7.30 -18.25 14.20
N ASN A 87 7.09 -17.83 15.45
CA ASN A 87 6.97 -18.75 16.57
C ASN A 87 5.55 -19.33 16.70
N SER A 88 5.28 -20.13 17.74
CA SER A 88 3.96 -20.74 17.96
C SER A 88 2.82 -19.75 18.23
N ALA A 89 3.14 -18.52 18.64
CA ALA A 89 2.19 -17.42 18.77
C ALA A 89 2.02 -16.62 17.46
N CYS A 90 2.59 -17.12 16.35
CA CYS A 90 2.65 -16.48 15.05
C CYS A 90 3.44 -15.16 15.02
N ALA A 91 4.18 -14.83 16.08
CA ALA A 91 5.01 -13.64 16.08
C ALA A 91 6.25 -13.86 15.21
N ALA A 92 6.51 -12.96 14.26
CA ALA A 92 7.74 -12.94 13.47
C ALA A 92 8.96 -12.71 14.39
N THR A 93 9.83 -13.73 14.50
CA THR A 93 11.04 -13.71 15.34
C THR A 93 12.31 -13.38 14.56
N SER A 94 12.29 -13.58 13.24
CA SER A 94 13.38 -13.22 12.34
C SER A 94 12.85 -13.08 10.93
N GLY A 95 13.58 -12.37 10.09
CA GLY A 95 13.31 -12.24 8.66
C GLY A 95 14.15 -11.12 8.06
N THR A 96 13.84 -10.77 6.82
CA THR A 96 14.40 -9.57 6.19
C THR A 96 13.26 -8.85 5.47
N TRP A 97 13.08 -7.58 5.80
CA TRP A 97 12.09 -6.70 5.19
C TRP A 97 12.79 -5.55 4.51
N VAL A 98 12.32 -5.16 3.34
CA VAL A 98 12.75 -3.93 2.67
C VAL A 98 11.56 -3.00 2.66
N SER A 99 11.64 -1.88 3.39
CA SER A 99 10.52 -0.95 3.44
C SER A 99 10.36 -0.27 2.07
N PRO A 100 9.16 -0.28 1.47
CA PRO A 100 8.93 0.34 0.18
C PRO A 100 9.01 1.87 0.23
N TYR A 101 8.90 2.49 1.40
CA TYR A 101 8.84 3.95 1.52
C TYR A 101 10.20 4.64 1.52
N ASP A 102 11.25 3.98 2.00
CA ASP A 102 12.60 4.53 2.09
C ASP A 102 13.69 3.61 1.51
N GLY A 103 13.34 2.38 1.12
CA GLY A 103 14.27 1.36 0.63
C GLY A 103 15.15 0.75 1.72
N ALA A 104 14.91 1.06 3.00
CA ALA A 104 15.70 0.56 4.11
C ALA A 104 15.43 -0.93 4.36
N THR A 105 16.49 -1.66 4.72
CA THR A 105 16.40 -3.09 5.04
C THR A 105 16.46 -3.30 6.55
N TRP A 106 15.54 -4.11 7.06
CA TRP A 106 15.38 -4.42 8.47
C TRP A 106 15.34 -5.92 8.72
N THR A 107 15.85 -6.35 9.86
CA THR A 107 15.83 -7.77 10.29
C THR A 107 15.07 -8.00 11.59
N ALA A 108 14.76 -6.94 12.33
CA ALA A 108 13.92 -7.00 13.52
C ALA A 108 12.51 -6.54 13.17
N ALA A 109 11.52 -7.39 13.41
CA ALA A 109 10.11 -7.08 13.16
C ALA A 109 9.60 -5.87 13.97
N SER A 110 10.33 -5.42 15.00
CA SER A 110 10.03 -4.23 15.79
C SER A 110 10.35 -2.91 15.08
N ASP A 111 11.22 -2.94 14.07
CA ASP A 111 11.58 -1.74 13.28
C ASP A 111 10.55 -1.49 12.15
N LEU A 112 9.54 -2.37 12.05
CA LEU A 112 8.49 -2.33 11.05
C LEU A 112 7.12 -2.08 11.69
N ASP A 113 6.41 -1.13 11.10
CA ASP A 113 4.98 -0.96 11.26
C ASP A 113 4.23 -1.58 10.07
N ILE A 114 2.96 -1.93 10.29
CA ILE A 114 2.02 -2.20 9.20
C ILE A 114 1.23 -0.93 8.94
N ASP A 115 1.59 -0.23 7.87
CA ASP A 115 0.90 0.98 7.43
C ASP A 115 -0.45 0.64 6.83
N HIS A 116 -1.42 1.51 7.12
CA HIS A 116 -2.65 1.62 6.34
C HIS A 116 -2.39 2.62 5.22
N MET A 117 -2.16 2.14 3.99
CA MET A 117 -1.86 2.99 2.82
C MET A 117 -2.85 4.14 2.72
N VAL A 118 -4.15 3.85 2.79
CA VAL A 118 -5.16 4.87 3.11
C VAL A 118 -5.33 4.92 4.64
N PRO A 119 -4.90 6.00 5.33
CA PRO A 119 -5.02 6.09 6.78
C PRO A 119 -6.48 5.98 7.26
N LEU A 120 -6.71 5.34 8.41
CA LEU A 120 -8.06 5.13 8.95
C LEU A 120 -8.82 6.45 9.20
N SER A 121 -8.11 7.49 9.67
CA SER A 121 -8.64 8.86 9.83
C SER A 121 -8.97 9.50 8.48
N ASN A 122 -8.17 9.26 7.44
CA ASN A 122 -8.48 9.73 6.09
C ASN A 122 -9.73 9.03 5.55
N ALA A 123 -9.82 7.69 5.69
CA ALA A 123 -11.00 6.93 5.32
C ALA A 123 -12.26 7.43 6.04
N TRP A 124 -12.17 7.78 7.33
CA TRP A 124 -13.26 8.40 8.09
C TRP A 124 -13.78 9.68 7.44
N LYS A 125 -12.87 10.63 7.19
CA LYS A 125 -13.16 11.92 6.57
C LYS A 125 -13.66 11.77 5.12
N SER A 126 -13.35 10.65 4.48
CA SER A 126 -13.76 10.31 3.10
C SER A 126 -15.03 9.44 3.03
N GLY A 127 -15.71 9.21 4.16
CA GLY A 127 -17.03 8.56 4.18
C GLY A 127 -17.16 7.35 5.11
N ALA A 128 -16.06 6.81 5.65
CA ALA A 128 -16.12 5.67 6.57
C ALA A 128 -16.78 6.00 7.93
N ALA A 129 -17.03 7.28 8.20
CA ALA A 129 -17.87 7.73 9.31
C ALA A 129 -19.28 7.12 9.28
N SER A 130 -19.86 6.90 8.09
CA SER A 130 -21.19 6.31 7.94
C SER A 130 -21.19 4.78 7.90
N TRP A 131 -20.02 4.15 7.86
CA TRP A 131 -19.93 2.70 7.76
C TRP A 131 -20.32 2.02 9.06
N THR A 132 -20.77 0.77 8.93
CA THR A 132 -20.88 -0.14 10.07
C THR A 132 -19.48 -0.47 10.60
N THR A 133 -19.39 -0.82 11.90
CA THR A 133 -18.12 -1.27 12.49
C THR A 133 -17.54 -2.48 11.77
N ALA A 134 -18.37 -3.42 11.31
CA ALA A 134 -17.92 -4.58 10.54
C ALA A 134 -17.23 -4.17 9.23
N ARG A 135 -17.73 -3.16 8.53
CA ARG A 135 -17.08 -2.67 7.29
C ARG A 135 -15.79 -1.90 7.58
N ARG A 136 -15.73 -1.13 8.67
CA ARG A 136 -14.49 -0.50 9.14
C ARG A 136 -13.43 -1.54 9.52
N GLN A 137 -13.83 -2.59 10.24
CA GLN A 137 -12.96 -3.72 10.57
C GLN A 137 -12.45 -4.42 9.30
N ALA A 138 -13.33 -4.71 8.33
CA ALA A 138 -12.91 -5.32 7.07
C ALA A 138 -11.87 -4.46 6.33
N PHE A 139 -12.10 -3.15 6.24
CA PHE A 139 -11.15 -2.21 5.63
C PHE A 139 -9.80 -2.15 6.38
N ALA A 140 -9.82 -2.11 7.71
CA ALA A 140 -8.61 -2.01 8.51
C ALA A 140 -7.78 -3.30 8.53
N ASN A 141 -8.34 -4.42 8.08
CA ASN A 141 -7.66 -5.71 8.00
C ASN A 141 -7.68 -6.29 6.58
N ASP A 142 -7.76 -5.42 5.55
CA ASP A 142 -7.82 -5.85 4.15
C ASP A 142 -6.46 -6.39 3.70
N LEU A 143 -6.39 -7.71 3.53
CA LEU A 143 -5.23 -8.44 3.02
C LEU A 143 -5.28 -8.69 1.51
N THR A 144 -6.39 -8.33 0.86
CA THR A 144 -6.61 -8.58 -0.58
C THR A 144 -6.15 -7.39 -1.41
N ASN A 145 -6.47 -6.17 -0.98
CA ASN A 145 -6.14 -4.94 -1.70
C ASN A 145 -4.82 -4.33 -1.17
N PRO A 146 -4.25 -3.33 -1.88
CA PRO A 146 -2.99 -2.69 -1.47
C PRO A 146 -3.16 -1.70 -0.31
N GLN A 147 -3.80 -2.15 0.78
CA GLN A 147 -4.14 -1.34 1.93
C GLN A 147 -3.16 -1.49 3.09
N LEU A 148 -2.54 -2.67 3.25
CA LEU A 148 -1.60 -2.95 4.35
C LEU A 148 -0.21 -3.23 3.82
N LEU A 149 0.82 -2.61 4.41
CA LEU A 149 2.22 -2.69 3.99
C LEU A 149 3.16 -2.72 5.19
N ALA A 150 4.15 -3.61 5.22
CA ALA A 150 5.26 -3.51 6.18
C ALA A 150 6.22 -2.38 5.78
N VAL A 151 6.39 -1.37 6.64
CA VAL A 151 7.21 -0.19 6.37
C VAL A 151 8.04 0.21 7.59
N THR A 152 9.11 0.99 7.40
CA THR A 152 9.93 1.52 8.49
C THR A 152 9.07 2.31 9.47
N ASP A 153 9.15 1.97 10.77
CA ASP A 153 8.35 2.53 11.86
C ASP A 153 8.35 4.08 11.93
N ASN A 154 9.52 4.69 11.83
CA ASN A 154 9.70 6.13 11.94
C ASN A 154 9.20 6.86 10.69
N VAL A 155 9.27 6.21 9.53
CA VAL A 155 8.74 6.74 8.27
C VAL A 155 7.21 6.67 8.28
N ASN A 156 6.63 5.60 8.81
CA ASN A 156 5.19 5.49 9.05
C ASN A 156 4.69 6.54 10.06
N SER A 157 5.45 6.74 11.13
CA SER A 157 5.16 7.77 12.13
C SER A 157 5.18 9.18 11.53
N ALA A 158 6.10 9.46 10.59
CA ALA A 158 6.14 10.71 9.84
C ALA A 158 4.94 10.89 8.90
N LYS A 159 4.44 9.80 8.28
CA LYS A 159 3.21 9.81 7.47
C LYS A 159 1.98 10.14 8.33
N SER A 160 1.87 9.50 9.50
CA SER A 160 0.74 9.66 10.43
C SER A 160 -0.61 9.42 9.71
N ASP A 161 -1.56 10.37 9.80
CA ASP A 161 -2.85 10.30 9.12
C ASP A 161 -2.92 11.08 7.79
N SER A 162 -1.77 11.49 7.26
CA SER A 162 -1.66 12.27 6.03
C SER A 162 -2.02 11.43 4.80
N GLY A 163 -2.76 12.04 3.87
CA GLY A 163 -2.91 11.52 2.52
C GLY A 163 -1.76 11.95 1.59
N PRO A 164 -1.75 11.45 0.34
CA PRO A 164 -0.70 11.73 -0.64
C PRO A 164 -0.59 13.20 -1.06
N GLU A 165 -1.61 14.01 -0.76
CA GLU A 165 -1.61 15.46 -0.92
C GLU A 165 -0.67 16.19 0.05
N THR A 166 -0.39 15.58 1.21
CA THR A 166 0.40 16.20 2.29
C THR A 166 1.74 15.49 2.49
N TRP A 167 1.76 14.17 2.40
CA TRP A 167 2.96 13.37 2.64
C TRP A 167 3.24 12.45 1.46
N LYS A 168 4.53 12.30 1.13
CA LYS A 168 5.01 11.35 0.14
C LYS A 168 6.17 10.54 0.72
N PRO A 169 6.32 9.27 0.32
CA PRO A 169 7.47 8.46 0.70
C PRO A 169 8.80 9.14 0.34
N PRO A 170 9.82 9.05 1.20
CA PRO A 170 11.16 9.58 0.92
C PRO A 170 11.81 8.99 -0.33
N LEU A 171 11.55 7.71 -0.64
CA LEU A 171 12.06 7.04 -1.83
C LEU A 171 11.27 7.47 -3.06
N SER A 172 11.90 8.25 -3.94
CA SER A 172 11.24 8.76 -5.15
C SER A 172 10.83 7.67 -6.14
N GLU A 173 11.54 6.55 -6.18
CA GLU A 173 11.24 5.41 -7.08
C GLU A 173 9.94 4.67 -6.71
N TYR A 174 9.42 4.90 -5.50
CA TYR A 174 8.13 4.35 -5.09
C TYR A 174 6.94 5.11 -5.72
N LEU A 175 7.14 6.34 -6.19
CA LEU A 175 6.11 7.21 -6.80
C LEU A 175 6.04 7.05 -8.32
#